data_AF-A0A1F5DBE5-F1
#
_entry.id   AF-A0A1F5DBE5-F1
#
_cell.length_a   1.000
_cell.length_b   1.000
_cell.length_c   1.000
_cell.angle_alpha   90.00
_cell.angle_beta   90.00
_cell.angle_gamma   90.00
#
_symmetry.space_group_name_H-M   'P 1'
#
loop_
_entity.id
_entity.type
_entity.pdbx_description
1 polymer ?
#
loop_
_entity_poly.entity_id
_entity_poly.type
_entity_poly.pdbx_seq_one_letter_code
_entity_poly.pdbx_strand_id
1 'polypeptide(L)'
;MNQFRIALIIILMAISLNYAQVNVQASSNILLMEEGYWTYYVDSKSTLYGTGDYQGEFSTYITVLGNGTIKHINSTIIIFEKKQEINFKIEGSGHYDQETKSEIHTFAENSVIDRKTLTYLSREMKVEIEGEEIMDELIVGMPVTEFISPELSVGQYVEYYSIDGLINCQVSHGERDYEGKKLQTIVLRYSGPTGQDPWLETNGTAQHTFIFEKNTGLLMSSSSTTETTGIKGRRITTYEYQLDSTSFWTSEELSQQFSTTSALSTVETSTEKVINENEEDPMIPTDYFVPILILTIISIIVITLIEIRRNILRKNHTSQDDISESKNLEQSEI
;
A
#
# COMPACT_ATOMS: atom_id res chain seq x y z
N MET A 1 8.48 7.72 -24.12
CA MET A 1 8.10 6.31 -24.39
C MET A 1 8.49 5.36 -23.25
N ASN A 2 9.67 5.48 -22.61
CA ASN A 2 10.04 4.58 -21.50
C ASN A 2 9.23 4.82 -20.22
N GLN A 3 8.94 6.07 -19.81
CA GLN A 3 8.18 6.38 -18.59
C GLN A 3 6.78 5.73 -18.56
N PHE A 4 6.04 5.74 -19.67
CA PHE A 4 4.74 5.07 -19.78
C PHE A 4 4.83 3.55 -19.53
N ARG A 5 5.97 2.92 -19.83
CA ARG A 5 6.21 1.50 -19.51
C ARG A 5 6.55 1.29 -18.04
N ILE A 6 7.20 2.25 -17.38
CA ILE A 6 7.48 2.19 -15.94
C ILE A 6 6.16 2.29 -15.15
N ALA A 7 5.31 3.27 -15.47
CA ALA A 7 3.97 3.38 -14.90
C ALA A 7 3.14 2.11 -15.11
N LEU A 8 3.12 1.57 -16.34
CA LEU A 8 2.43 0.31 -16.65
C LEU A 8 2.97 -0.88 -15.83
N ILE A 9 4.28 -0.95 -15.58
CA ILE A 9 4.90 -2.01 -14.76
C ILE A 9 4.52 -1.88 -13.29
N ILE A 10 4.50 -0.66 -12.73
CA ILE A 10 4.05 -0.40 -11.36
C ILE A 10 2.58 -0.82 -11.18
N ILE A 11 1.71 -0.42 -12.12
CA ILE A 11 0.30 -0.80 -12.16
C ILE A 11 0.14 -2.33 -12.28
N LEU A 12 0.94 -3.00 -13.12
CA LEU A 12 0.90 -4.46 -13.26
C LEU A 12 1.39 -5.23 -12.03
N MET A 13 2.32 -4.66 -11.25
CA MET A 13 2.69 -5.26 -9.94
C MET A 13 1.51 -5.14 -8.96
N ALA A 14 0.85 -3.98 -8.88
CA ALA A 14 -0.32 -3.78 -8.03
C ALA A 14 -1.48 -4.73 -8.39
N ILE A 15 -1.77 -4.91 -9.69
CA ILE A 15 -2.83 -5.82 -10.18
C ILE A 15 -2.59 -7.30 -9.79
N SER A 16 -1.35 -7.70 -9.49
CA SER A 16 -1.05 -9.08 -9.06
C SER A 16 -1.55 -9.42 -7.65
N LEU A 17 -1.94 -8.42 -6.87
CA LEU A 17 -2.63 -8.56 -5.59
C LEU A 17 -4.15 -8.58 -5.82
N ASN A 18 -4.79 -9.73 -5.61
CA ASN A 18 -6.26 -9.79 -5.62
C ASN A 18 -6.83 -10.86 -4.66
N TYR A 19 -7.87 -10.47 -3.93
CA TYR A 19 -8.70 -11.26 -3.03
C TYR A 19 -8.05 -11.90 -1.79
N ALA A 20 -8.08 -11.12 -0.71
CA ALA A 20 -9.03 -11.45 0.36
C ALA A 20 -9.93 -10.22 0.62
N GLN A 21 -11.00 -10.41 1.40
CA GLN A 21 -11.80 -9.34 1.99
C GLN A 21 -12.23 -9.76 3.39
N VAL A 22 -11.87 -8.98 4.40
CA VAL A 22 -12.44 -9.09 5.75
C VAL A 22 -12.88 -7.72 6.21
N ASN A 23 -14.18 -7.43 6.10
CA ASN A 23 -14.78 -6.21 6.64
C ASN A 23 -14.65 -6.18 8.17
N VAL A 24 -13.62 -5.52 8.69
CA VAL A 24 -13.60 -5.07 10.09
C VAL A 24 -14.56 -3.89 10.20
N GLN A 25 -15.67 -4.08 10.90
CA GLN A 25 -16.55 -2.97 11.25
C GLN A 25 -15.95 -2.21 12.44
N ALA A 26 -15.72 -0.92 12.25
CA ALA A 26 -15.46 0.05 13.30
C ALA A 26 -16.75 0.83 13.61
N SER A 27 -17.03 1.10 14.89
CA SER A 27 -18.08 2.05 15.26
C SER A 27 -17.65 3.50 15.03
N SER A 28 -18.64 4.40 14.96
CA SER A 28 -18.43 5.85 14.79
C SER A 28 -17.85 6.57 16.02
N ASN A 29 -17.20 5.84 16.94
CA ASN A 29 -16.75 6.32 18.25
C ASN A 29 -15.26 6.65 18.30
N ILE A 30 -14.51 6.49 17.19
CA ILE A 30 -13.10 6.88 17.10
C ILE A 30 -12.94 8.36 17.47
N LEU A 31 -12.18 8.67 18.52
CA LEU A 31 -12.06 10.00 19.13
C LEU A 31 -11.12 10.93 18.34
N LEU A 32 -11.40 11.10 17.05
CA LEU A 32 -10.72 12.04 16.17
C LEU A 32 -11.51 13.35 16.07
N MET A 33 -10.80 14.45 15.87
CA MET A 33 -11.37 15.80 15.72
C MET A 33 -10.91 16.47 14.42
N GLU A 34 -11.77 17.33 13.90
CA GLU A 34 -11.50 18.21 12.76
C GLU A 34 -10.36 19.20 13.10
N GLU A 35 -9.51 19.52 12.11
CA GLU A 35 -8.20 20.19 12.26
C GLU A 35 -7.22 19.51 13.24
N GLY A 36 -7.51 18.27 13.68
CA GLY A 36 -6.58 17.45 14.43
C GLY A 36 -5.39 17.00 13.57
N TYR A 37 -4.17 17.25 14.03
CA TYR A 37 -2.94 17.06 13.27
C TYR A 37 -1.94 16.11 13.96
N TRP A 38 -1.00 15.61 13.16
CA TRP A 38 0.16 14.86 13.63
C TRP A 38 1.39 15.08 12.74
N THR A 39 2.59 14.87 13.29
CA THR A 39 3.87 14.86 12.56
C THR A 39 4.58 13.54 12.80
N TYR A 40 5.32 13.05 11.80
CA TYR A 40 5.98 11.76 11.86
C TYR A 40 7.26 11.70 11.04
N TYR A 41 8.14 10.79 11.43
CA TYR A 41 9.35 10.41 10.72
C TYR A 41 9.27 8.96 10.25
N VAL A 42 9.86 8.68 9.08
CA VAL A 42 10.06 7.32 8.57
C VAL A 42 11.51 7.15 8.14
N ASP A 43 12.11 6.02 8.48
CA ASP A 43 13.33 5.52 7.85
C ASP A 43 13.05 4.16 7.19
N SER A 44 13.51 3.98 5.96
CA SER A 44 13.36 2.75 5.20
C SER A 44 14.63 2.47 4.42
N LYS A 45 15.22 1.30 4.67
CA LYS A 45 16.43 0.82 4.00
C LYS A 45 16.16 -0.54 3.38
N SER A 46 16.51 -0.71 2.10
CA SER A 46 16.57 -2.02 1.45
C SER A 46 17.95 -2.24 0.84
N THR A 47 18.60 -3.34 1.22
CA THR A 47 19.92 -3.73 0.72
C THR A 47 19.87 -5.11 0.10
N LEU A 48 20.41 -5.23 -1.12
CA LEU A 48 20.65 -6.47 -1.83
C LEU A 48 22.15 -6.78 -1.84
N TYR A 49 22.51 -7.90 -1.22
CA TYR A 49 23.86 -8.49 -1.23
C TYR A 49 23.91 -9.61 -2.27
N GLY A 50 24.56 -9.37 -3.41
CA GLY A 50 24.66 -10.35 -4.50
C GLY A 50 25.79 -11.36 -4.30
N THR A 51 25.64 -12.57 -4.85
CA THR A 51 26.59 -13.69 -4.69
C THR A 51 26.99 -14.32 -6.02
N GLY A 52 28.22 -14.88 -6.07
CA GLY A 52 28.77 -15.51 -7.28
C GLY A 52 28.94 -14.46 -8.40
N ASP A 53 28.39 -14.73 -9.57
CA ASP A 53 28.40 -13.81 -10.72
C ASP A 53 27.74 -12.45 -10.42
N TYR A 54 26.93 -12.37 -9.35
CA TYR A 54 26.26 -11.17 -8.86
C TYR A 54 27.01 -10.44 -7.73
N GLN A 55 28.26 -10.78 -7.44
CA GLN A 55 28.99 -10.24 -6.28
C GLN A 55 29.01 -8.70 -6.25
N GLY A 56 28.38 -8.13 -5.23
CA GLY A 56 28.24 -6.68 -5.04
C GLY A 56 27.17 -6.34 -4.00
N GLU A 57 26.98 -5.05 -3.75
CA GLU A 57 25.89 -4.52 -2.94
C GLU A 57 25.09 -3.48 -3.73
N PHE A 58 23.77 -3.47 -3.61
CA PHE A 58 22.88 -2.38 -4.02
C PHE A 58 22.05 -1.97 -2.81
N SER A 59 22.05 -0.68 -2.46
CA SER A 59 21.36 -0.15 -1.28
C SER A 59 20.49 1.06 -1.64
N THR A 60 19.20 0.98 -1.28
CA THR A 60 18.24 2.09 -1.31
C THR A 60 17.94 2.55 0.11
N TYR A 61 17.91 3.86 0.32
CA TYR A 61 17.49 4.52 1.55
C TYR A 61 16.39 5.53 1.22
N ILE A 62 15.37 5.60 2.05
CA ILE A 62 14.26 6.55 1.95
C ILE A 62 13.97 7.05 3.36
N THR A 63 14.15 8.35 3.60
CA THR A 63 13.67 8.99 4.82
C THR A 63 12.53 9.95 4.50
N VAL A 64 11.51 9.98 5.35
CA VAL A 64 10.32 10.82 5.16
C VAL A 64 10.11 11.68 6.39
N LEU A 65 9.92 12.98 6.18
CA LEU A 65 9.37 13.91 7.17
C LEU A 65 7.94 14.25 6.76
N GLY A 66 6.98 13.80 7.56
CA GLY A 66 5.56 13.87 7.25
C GLY A 66 4.75 14.66 8.26
N ASN A 67 3.65 15.24 7.79
CA ASN A 67 2.55 15.71 8.62
C ASN A 67 1.21 15.25 8.03
N GLY A 68 0.22 15.10 8.89
CA GLY A 68 -1.17 14.83 8.54
C GLY A 68 -2.11 15.76 9.29
N THR A 69 -3.28 16.08 8.70
CA THR A 69 -4.32 16.90 9.34
C THR A 69 -5.70 16.49 8.84
N ILE A 70 -6.61 16.20 9.76
CA ILE A 70 -8.02 15.90 9.45
C ILE A 70 -8.73 17.17 9.01
N LYS A 71 -9.16 17.24 7.75
CA LYS A 71 -9.82 18.41 7.15
C LYS A 71 -11.33 18.39 7.28
N HIS A 72 -11.91 17.21 7.51
CA HIS A 72 -13.34 17.01 7.72
C HIS A 72 -13.56 15.63 8.35
N ILE A 73 -14.50 15.54 9.30
CA ILE A 73 -14.92 14.25 9.88
C ILE A 73 -16.42 14.26 10.19
N ASN A 74 -17.12 13.18 9.88
CA ASN A 74 -18.52 13.00 10.25
C ASN A 74 -18.83 11.53 10.62
N SER A 75 -20.09 11.12 10.56
CA SER A 75 -20.52 9.76 10.89
C SER A 75 -20.16 8.70 9.85
N THR A 76 -19.85 9.07 8.60
CA THR A 76 -19.60 8.13 7.49
C THR A 76 -18.18 8.21 6.94
N ILE A 77 -17.54 9.39 6.96
CA ILE A 77 -16.21 9.58 6.37
C ILE A 77 -15.24 10.34 7.29
N ILE A 78 -13.96 10.10 7.04
CA ILE A 78 -12.82 10.94 7.46
C ILE A 78 -12.17 11.47 6.18
N ILE A 79 -11.79 12.74 6.15
CA ILE A 79 -10.94 13.32 5.12
C ILE A 79 -9.70 13.90 5.80
N PHE A 80 -8.51 13.56 5.31
CA PHE A 80 -7.28 14.21 5.73
C PHE A 80 -6.45 14.72 4.54
N GLU A 81 -5.61 15.71 4.82
CA GLU A 81 -4.46 16.11 4.01
C GLU A 81 -3.20 15.54 4.68
N LYS A 82 -2.27 14.96 3.91
CA LYS A 82 -0.88 14.69 4.33
C LYS A 82 0.07 15.52 3.49
N LYS A 83 1.20 15.95 4.07
CA LYS A 83 2.34 16.54 3.34
C LYS A 83 3.62 15.87 3.77
N GLN A 84 4.47 15.53 2.80
CA GLN A 84 5.65 14.70 2.99
C GLN A 84 6.82 15.27 2.19
N GLU A 85 7.94 15.50 2.86
CA GLU A 85 9.25 15.63 2.22
C GLU A 85 9.92 14.24 2.25
N ILE A 86 10.22 13.70 1.07
CA ILE A 86 10.84 12.38 0.89
C ILE A 86 12.26 12.60 0.37
N ASN A 87 13.26 12.24 1.19
CA ASN A 87 14.66 12.17 0.79
C ASN A 87 14.99 10.73 0.38
N PHE A 88 15.42 10.56 -0.86
CA PHE A 88 15.77 9.28 -1.45
C PHE A 88 17.28 9.25 -1.74
N LYS A 89 17.91 8.10 -1.51
CA LYS A 89 19.29 7.81 -1.90
C LYS A 89 19.42 6.39 -2.43
N ILE A 90 20.16 6.22 -3.53
CA ILE A 90 20.67 4.92 -3.98
C ILE A 90 22.19 4.93 -4.11
N GLU A 91 22.80 3.82 -3.76
CA GLU A 91 24.22 3.52 -3.97
C GLU A 91 24.38 2.06 -4.40
N GLY A 92 25.48 1.73 -5.08
CA GLY A 92 25.74 0.36 -5.52
C GLY A 92 27.22 0.12 -5.82
N SER A 93 27.63 -1.14 -5.82
CA SER A 93 29.03 -1.56 -5.97
C SER A 93 29.14 -2.97 -6.55
N GLY A 94 30.31 -3.30 -7.10
CA GLY A 94 30.58 -4.62 -7.69
C GLY A 94 29.72 -4.86 -8.93
N HIS A 95 28.93 -5.93 -8.95
CA HIS A 95 27.95 -6.18 -10.01
C HIS A 95 26.93 -5.04 -10.18
N TYR A 96 26.67 -4.26 -9.13
CA TYR A 96 25.70 -3.15 -9.12
C TYR A 96 26.37 -1.76 -9.08
N ASP A 97 27.63 -1.66 -9.54
CA ASP A 97 28.37 -0.40 -9.54
C ASP A 97 27.61 0.71 -10.30
N GLN A 98 27.26 1.78 -9.58
CA GLN A 98 26.49 2.91 -10.09
C GLN A 98 26.86 4.18 -9.31
N GLU A 99 26.76 5.34 -9.96
CA GLU A 99 26.96 6.62 -9.28
C GLU A 99 25.92 6.80 -8.17
N THR A 100 26.36 7.30 -7.00
CA THR A 100 25.46 7.54 -5.87
C THR A 100 24.51 8.68 -6.20
N LYS A 101 23.22 8.39 -6.29
CA LYS A 101 22.16 9.36 -6.59
C LYS A 101 21.38 9.67 -5.31
N SER A 102 21.09 10.95 -5.06
CA SER A 102 20.14 11.36 -4.03
C SER A 102 19.28 12.52 -4.53
N GLU A 103 18.00 12.51 -4.16
CA GLU A 103 16.99 13.50 -4.53
C GLU A 103 16.05 13.74 -3.36
N ILE A 104 15.44 14.93 -3.31
CA ILE A 104 14.40 15.29 -2.35
C ILE A 104 13.16 15.68 -3.15
N HIS A 105 12.01 15.12 -2.77
CA HIS A 105 10.72 15.31 -3.45
C HIS A 105 9.64 15.64 -2.42
N THR A 106 8.81 16.66 -2.70
CA THR A 106 7.71 17.08 -1.82
C THR A 106 6.36 16.72 -2.41
N PHE A 107 5.52 16.10 -1.59
CA PHE A 107 4.20 15.61 -1.98
C PHE A 107 3.11 16.14 -1.03
N ALA A 108 1.94 16.41 -1.59
CA ALA A 108 0.69 16.52 -0.85
C ALA A 108 -0.24 15.36 -1.26
N GLU A 109 -0.91 14.73 -0.28
CA GLU A 109 -1.97 13.75 -0.50
C GLU A 109 -3.27 14.25 0.14
N ASN A 110 -4.39 14.21 -0.56
CA ASN A 110 -5.72 14.26 0.04
C ASN A 110 -6.33 12.86 -0.01
N SER A 111 -6.87 12.37 1.10
CA SER A 111 -7.48 11.03 1.17
C SER A 111 -8.85 11.07 1.82
N VAL A 112 -9.80 10.38 1.21
CA VAL A 112 -11.15 10.16 1.74
C VAL A 112 -11.26 8.72 2.19
N ILE A 113 -11.79 8.50 3.40
CA ILE A 113 -11.83 7.18 4.07
C ILE A 113 -13.26 6.90 4.53
N ASP A 114 -13.73 5.67 4.32
CA ASP A 114 -14.96 5.17 4.96
C ASP A 114 -14.68 4.93 6.45
N ARG A 115 -15.41 5.62 7.33
CA ARG A 115 -15.19 5.59 8.79
C ARG A 115 -15.64 4.28 9.44
N LYS A 116 -16.48 3.48 8.76
CA LYS A 116 -17.01 2.21 9.26
C LYS A 116 -16.15 1.02 8.86
N THR A 117 -15.52 1.03 7.69
CA THR A 117 -14.59 -0.05 7.25
C THR A 117 -13.12 0.29 7.43
N LEU A 118 -12.78 1.57 7.62
CA LEU A 118 -11.40 2.08 7.60
C LEU A 118 -10.64 1.64 6.35
N THR A 119 -11.29 1.86 5.21
CA THR A 119 -10.73 1.68 3.86
C THR A 119 -10.76 2.98 3.08
N TYR A 120 -9.75 3.24 2.25
CA TYR A 120 -9.74 4.43 1.39
C TYR A 120 -10.88 4.36 0.35
N LEU A 121 -11.55 5.48 0.13
CA LEU A 121 -12.56 5.71 -0.91
C LEU A 121 -11.96 6.47 -2.11
N SER A 122 -10.97 7.32 -1.87
CA SER A 122 -10.12 7.96 -2.90
C SER A 122 -8.81 8.44 -2.30
N ARG A 123 -7.80 8.62 -3.15
CA ARG A 123 -6.57 9.37 -2.84
C ARG A 123 -6.17 10.22 -4.04
N GLU A 124 -6.03 11.52 -3.81
CA GLU A 124 -5.48 12.49 -4.76
C GLU A 124 -4.05 12.81 -4.31
N MET A 125 -3.08 12.73 -5.23
CA MET A 125 -1.66 12.96 -4.97
C MET A 125 -1.12 14.07 -5.86
N LYS A 126 -0.34 14.99 -5.28
CA LYS A 126 0.22 16.14 -5.97
C LYS A 126 1.71 16.28 -5.66
N VAL A 127 2.53 16.30 -6.71
CA VAL A 127 3.97 16.56 -6.60
C VAL A 127 4.19 18.07 -6.70
N GLU A 128 4.82 18.69 -5.70
CA GLU A 128 4.94 20.16 -5.69
C GLU A 128 5.79 20.72 -6.85
N ILE A 129 6.74 19.92 -7.36
CA ILE A 129 7.64 20.29 -8.47
C ILE A 129 6.91 20.31 -9.82
N GLU A 130 5.99 19.35 -10.04
CA GLU A 130 5.26 19.21 -11.31
C GLU A 130 3.92 19.98 -11.29
N GLY A 131 3.33 20.17 -10.11
CA GLY A 131 2.10 20.93 -9.90
C GLY A 131 0.81 20.25 -10.34
N GLU A 132 0.91 19.20 -11.16
CA GLU A 132 -0.20 18.33 -11.57
C GLU A 132 -0.67 17.44 -10.41
N GLU A 133 -1.94 17.04 -10.47
CA GLU A 133 -2.66 16.31 -9.43
C GLU A 133 -3.24 15.03 -10.03
N ILE A 134 -2.96 13.89 -9.38
CA ILE A 134 -3.16 12.55 -9.91
C ILE A 134 -4.04 11.78 -8.94
N MET A 135 -5.18 11.28 -9.43
CA MET A 135 -6.00 10.32 -8.68
C MET A 135 -5.31 8.95 -8.67
N ASP A 136 -5.14 8.37 -7.50
CA ASP A 136 -4.71 6.99 -7.33
C ASP A 136 -5.93 6.07 -7.14
N GLU A 137 -6.40 5.51 -8.26
CA GLU A 137 -7.53 4.57 -8.27
C GLU A 137 -7.17 3.20 -7.66
N LEU A 138 -5.87 2.87 -7.49
CA LEU A 138 -5.44 1.54 -7.04
C LEU A 138 -5.64 1.33 -5.53
N ILE A 139 -5.70 2.40 -4.74
CA ILE A 139 -5.85 2.33 -3.28
C ILE A 139 -7.32 2.20 -2.82
N VAL A 140 -8.28 2.35 -3.73
CA VAL A 140 -9.72 2.33 -3.40
C VAL A 140 -10.14 0.95 -2.88
N GLY A 141 -10.69 0.92 -1.67
CA GLY A 141 -11.06 -0.29 -0.95
C GLY A 141 -9.92 -0.95 -0.15
N MET A 142 -8.68 -0.45 -0.22
CA MET A 142 -7.58 -0.96 0.61
C MET A 142 -7.70 -0.49 2.07
N PRO A 143 -7.26 -1.30 3.06
CA PRO A 143 -7.18 -0.87 4.46
C PRO A 143 -6.30 0.37 4.66
N VAL A 144 -6.73 1.25 5.56
CA VAL A 144 -6.01 2.47 5.94
C VAL A 144 -4.77 2.14 6.79
N THR A 145 -3.66 2.84 6.54
CA THR A 145 -2.40 2.65 7.28
C THR A 145 -2.21 3.63 8.44
N GLU A 146 -2.82 4.82 8.38
CA GLU A 146 -2.70 5.81 9.45
C GLU A 146 -3.55 5.46 10.69
N PHE A 147 -4.62 4.68 10.53
CA PHE A 147 -5.65 4.43 11.56
C PHE A 147 -6.12 2.98 11.60
N ILE A 148 -6.53 2.51 12.78
CA ILE A 148 -7.22 1.22 12.93
C ILE A 148 -8.39 1.31 13.93
N SER A 149 -9.29 0.32 13.89
CA SER A 149 -10.48 0.29 14.76
C SER A 149 -10.08 0.16 16.25
N PRO A 150 -10.51 1.10 17.13
CA PRO A 150 -10.39 1.00 18.59
C PRO A 150 -10.96 -0.30 19.20
N GLU A 151 -11.85 -0.96 18.49
CA GLU A 151 -12.67 -2.08 18.98
C GLU A 151 -12.04 -3.45 18.69
N LEU A 152 -10.88 -3.51 18.03
CA LEU A 152 -10.16 -4.76 17.75
C LEU A 152 -9.86 -5.53 19.05
N SER A 153 -10.28 -6.80 19.07
CA SER A 153 -10.19 -7.66 20.25
C SER A 153 -8.88 -8.46 20.30
N VAL A 154 -8.33 -8.68 21.51
CA VAL A 154 -7.10 -9.48 21.68
C VAL A 154 -7.30 -10.90 21.14
N GLY A 155 -6.35 -11.37 20.33
CA GLY A 155 -6.42 -12.68 19.67
C GLY A 155 -7.22 -12.69 18.36
N GLN A 156 -7.85 -11.57 17.98
CA GLN A 156 -8.40 -11.38 16.64
C GLN A 156 -7.28 -11.39 15.58
N TYR A 157 -7.64 -11.77 14.36
CA TYR A 157 -6.82 -11.62 13.16
C TYR A 157 -7.41 -10.49 12.30
N VAL A 158 -6.56 -9.60 11.79
CA VAL A 158 -6.95 -8.44 10.98
C VAL A 158 -6.01 -8.26 9.79
N GLU A 159 -6.59 -8.06 8.62
CA GLU A 159 -5.86 -7.71 7.41
C GLU A 159 -5.41 -6.24 7.47
N TYR A 160 -4.13 -6.01 7.17
CA TYR A 160 -3.50 -4.70 7.26
C TYR A 160 -2.46 -4.55 6.14
N TYR A 161 -2.24 -3.34 5.64
CA TYR A 161 -1.32 -3.08 4.52
C TYR A 161 0.08 -2.69 5.01
N SER A 162 1.11 -3.33 4.44
CA SER A 162 2.51 -3.23 4.88
C SER A 162 3.46 -3.11 3.68
N ILE A 163 4.77 -3.02 3.95
CA ILE A 163 5.81 -3.01 2.91
C ILE A 163 5.88 -4.32 2.09
N ASP A 164 5.37 -5.43 2.62
CA ASP A 164 5.23 -6.72 1.91
C ASP A 164 3.82 -6.92 1.30
N GLY A 165 2.97 -5.88 1.33
CA GLY A 165 1.59 -5.92 0.87
C GLY A 165 0.58 -6.19 1.98
N LEU A 166 -0.57 -6.77 1.62
CA LEU A 166 -1.62 -7.17 2.58
C LEU A 166 -1.16 -8.37 3.41
N ILE A 167 -1.15 -8.18 4.73
CA ILE A 167 -0.74 -9.18 5.72
C ILE A 167 -1.83 -9.37 6.77
N ASN A 168 -1.96 -10.59 7.29
CA ASN A 168 -2.95 -10.90 8.32
C ASN A 168 -2.30 -10.88 9.72
N CYS A 169 -2.44 -9.76 10.41
CA CYS A 169 -1.84 -9.50 11.71
C CYS A 169 -2.66 -10.10 12.86
N GLN A 170 -1.97 -10.65 13.87
CA GLN A 170 -2.58 -10.97 15.16
C GLN A 170 -2.70 -9.70 16.02
N VAL A 171 -3.89 -9.47 16.58
CA VAL A 171 -4.17 -8.37 17.51
C VAL A 171 -3.75 -8.74 18.93
N SER A 172 -3.05 -7.81 19.59
CA SER A 172 -2.84 -7.79 21.03
C SER A 172 -3.05 -6.37 21.57
N HIS A 173 -3.23 -6.21 22.88
CA HIS A 173 -3.26 -4.88 23.52
C HIS A 173 -2.04 -4.72 24.43
N GLY A 174 -1.61 -3.48 24.62
CA GLY A 174 -0.47 -3.14 25.47
C GLY A 174 -0.57 -1.73 26.05
N GLU A 175 0.57 -1.24 26.52
CA GLU A 175 0.75 0.12 27.02
C GLU A 175 2.07 0.67 26.46
N ARG A 176 2.12 1.97 26.17
CA ARG A 176 3.34 2.66 25.73
C ARG A 176 3.48 4.00 26.44
N ASP A 177 4.70 4.33 26.83
CA ASP A 177 5.05 5.66 27.29
C ASP A 177 5.25 6.60 26.08
N TYR A 178 4.48 7.68 26.00
CA TYR A 178 4.56 8.73 24.96
C TYR A 178 4.43 10.11 25.65
N GLU A 179 5.37 11.03 25.38
CA GLU A 179 5.47 12.34 26.06
C GLU A 179 5.37 12.27 27.61
N GLY A 180 5.85 11.18 28.21
CA GLY A 180 5.78 10.93 29.66
C GLY A 180 4.43 10.41 30.17
N LYS A 181 3.47 10.13 29.28
CA LYS A 181 2.16 9.55 29.59
C LYS A 181 2.04 8.10 29.16
N LYS A 182 1.31 7.32 29.95
CA LYS A 182 0.98 5.92 29.67
C LYS A 182 -0.28 5.83 28.82
N LEU A 183 -0.10 5.60 27.52
CA LEU A 183 -1.19 5.40 26.58
C LEU A 183 -1.46 3.90 26.41
N GLN A 184 -2.74 3.52 26.41
CA GLN A 184 -3.16 2.16 26.08
C GLN A 184 -3.05 1.97 24.57
N THR A 185 -2.57 0.81 24.12
CA THR A 185 -2.27 0.58 22.70
C THR A 185 -2.90 -0.69 22.15
N ILE A 186 -3.17 -0.66 20.84
CA ILE A 186 -3.46 -1.83 20.01
C ILE A 186 -2.16 -2.18 19.28
N VAL A 187 -1.70 -3.41 19.44
CA VAL A 187 -0.43 -3.91 18.89
C VAL A 187 -0.74 -5.03 17.91
N LEU A 188 -0.61 -4.72 16.63
CA LEU A 188 -0.64 -5.70 15.55
C LEU A 188 0.72 -6.37 15.40
N ARG A 189 0.73 -7.69 15.20
CA ARG A 189 1.97 -8.44 14.90
C ARG A 189 1.78 -9.40 13.74
N TYR A 190 2.78 -9.45 12.88
CA TYR A 190 2.94 -10.46 11.85
C TYR A 190 4.33 -11.10 11.96
N SER A 191 4.40 -12.41 11.76
CA SER A 191 5.64 -13.15 11.55
C SER A 191 5.32 -14.32 10.63
N GLY A 192 5.88 -14.33 9.42
CA GLY A 192 5.50 -15.28 8.38
C GLY A 192 6.35 -15.14 7.12
N PRO A 193 5.95 -15.77 5.99
CA PRO A 193 6.64 -15.61 4.71
C PRO A 193 6.38 -14.22 4.10
N THR A 194 7.34 -13.70 3.33
CA THR A 194 7.07 -12.58 2.41
C THR A 194 6.30 -13.07 1.17
N GLY A 195 5.84 -12.12 0.34
CA GLY A 195 5.62 -12.40 -1.09
C GLY A 195 6.90 -12.87 -1.80
N GLN A 196 6.78 -13.40 -3.02
CA GLN A 196 7.96 -13.82 -3.80
C GLN A 196 8.79 -12.61 -4.22
N ASP A 197 10.07 -12.57 -3.87
CA ASP A 197 10.99 -11.54 -4.35
C ASP A 197 11.25 -11.75 -5.85
N PRO A 198 10.93 -10.78 -6.72
CA PRO A 198 11.03 -10.95 -8.17
C PRO A 198 12.47 -10.96 -8.70
N TRP A 199 13.47 -10.59 -7.87
CA TRP A 199 14.89 -10.66 -8.24
C TRP A 199 15.53 -11.95 -7.75
N LEU A 200 15.24 -12.37 -6.51
CA LEU A 200 15.73 -13.62 -5.92
C LEU A 200 14.92 -14.86 -6.33
N GLU A 201 13.75 -14.66 -6.94
CA GLU A 201 12.80 -15.68 -7.43
C GLU A 201 12.28 -16.62 -6.33
N THR A 202 12.34 -16.21 -5.07
CA THR A 202 11.95 -17.00 -3.89
C THR A 202 11.24 -16.14 -2.86
N ASN A 203 10.45 -16.76 -1.99
CA ASN A 203 9.90 -16.10 -0.80
C ASN A 203 11.00 -16.02 0.29
N GLY A 204 10.88 -15.01 1.14
CA GLY A 204 11.64 -14.84 2.37
C GLY A 204 10.76 -14.92 3.61
N THR A 205 11.19 -14.27 4.68
CA THR A 205 10.47 -14.12 5.95
C THR A 205 10.31 -12.66 6.33
N ALA A 206 9.13 -12.28 6.78
CA ALA A 206 8.82 -10.95 7.29
C ALA A 206 8.42 -10.99 8.77
N GLN A 207 8.79 -9.93 9.49
CA GLN A 207 8.32 -9.61 10.83
C GLN A 207 7.85 -8.16 10.84
N HIS A 208 6.64 -7.92 11.31
CA HIS A 208 6.07 -6.58 11.46
C HIS A 208 5.45 -6.41 12.85
N THR A 209 5.59 -5.22 13.43
CA THR A 209 4.88 -4.78 14.63
C THR A 209 4.39 -3.36 14.43
N PHE A 210 3.07 -3.17 14.43
CA PHE A 210 2.42 -1.85 14.32
C PHE A 210 1.73 -1.55 15.65
N ILE A 211 1.91 -0.34 16.17
CA ILE A 211 1.43 0.08 17.48
C ILE A 211 0.58 1.33 17.32
N PHE A 212 -0.72 1.19 17.59
CA PHE A 212 -1.72 2.25 17.50
C PHE A 212 -2.19 2.66 18.90
N GLU A 213 -2.60 3.92 19.08
CA GLU A 213 -3.26 4.35 20.31
C GLU A 213 -4.72 3.85 20.35
N LYS A 214 -5.19 3.44 21.53
CA LYS A 214 -6.45 2.68 21.66
C LYS A 214 -7.73 3.52 21.59
N ASN A 215 -7.68 4.84 21.80
CA ASN A 215 -8.87 5.71 21.78
C ASN A 215 -9.08 6.38 20.41
N THR A 216 -8.02 6.81 19.74
CA THR A 216 -8.06 7.46 18.42
C THR A 216 -7.75 6.52 17.26
N GLY A 217 -7.18 5.34 17.54
CA GLY A 217 -6.75 4.40 16.51
C GLY A 217 -5.51 4.83 15.71
N LEU A 218 -4.89 5.99 16.02
CA LEU A 218 -3.75 6.54 15.26
C LEU A 218 -2.48 5.71 15.44
N LEU A 219 -1.74 5.49 14.34
CA LEU A 219 -0.43 4.83 14.35
C LEU A 219 0.61 5.65 15.14
N MET A 220 1.18 5.05 16.19
CA MET A 220 2.23 5.65 17.02
C MET A 220 3.64 5.22 16.61
N SER A 221 3.83 3.94 16.27
CA SER A 221 5.03 3.48 15.58
C SER A 221 4.78 2.21 14.78
N SER A 222 5.61 1.97 13.77
CA SER A 222 5.73 0.68 13.08
C SER A 222 7.20 0.29 13.05
N SER A 223 7.47 -1.00 13.27
CA SER A 223 8.77 -1.63 13.00
C SER A 223 8.54 -2.80 12.06
N SER A 224 9.39 -2.96 11.06
CA SER A 224 9.27 -3.98 10.02
C SER A 224 10.64 -4.44 9.55
N THR A 225 10.84 -5.75 9.44
CA THR A 225 12.05 -6.37 8.87
C THR A 225 11.65 -7.52 7.96
N THR A 226 12.18 -7.50 6.74
CA THR A 226 11.94 -8.50 5.70
C THR A 226 13.29 -9.04 5.24
N GLU A 227 13.42 -10.35 5.10
CA GLU A 227 14.66 -11.00 4.66
C GLU A 227 14.34 -12.10 3.66
N THR A 228 14.93 -12.02 2.46
CA THR A 228 14.84 -13.06 1.43
C THR A 228 16.24 -13.50 1.02
N THR A 229 16.49 -14.80 0.89
CA THR A 229 17.76 -15.37 0.43
C THR A 229 17.52 -16.38 -0.69
N GLY A 230 18.20 -16.21 -1.82
CA GLY A 230 18.12 -17.08 -3.00
C GLY A 230 19.49 -17.28 -3.67
N ILE A 231 19.53 -17.98 -4.80
CA ILE A 231 20.79 -18.38 -5.47
C ILE A 231 21.64 -17.16 -5.87
N LYS A 232 21.00 -16.05 -6.22
CA LYS A 232 21.67 -14.82 -6.69
C LYS A 232 22.14 -13.91 -5.55
N GLY A 233 21.69 -14.10 -4.31
CA GLY A 233 22.03 -13.24 -3.18
C GLY A 233 21.03 -13.24 -2.02
N ARG A 234 21.11 -12.21 -1.18
CA ARG A 234 20.24 -11.96 -0.01
C ARG A 234 19.77 -10.51 0.00
N ARG A 235 18.46 -10.28 0.10
CA ARG A 235 17.86 -8.95 0.31
C ARG A 235 17.39 -8.84 1.76
N ILE A 236 17.68 -7.70 2.38
CA ILE A 236 17.13 -7.32 3.68
C ILE A 236 16.46 -5.96 3.50
N THR A 237 15.22 -5.81 3.99
CA THR A 237 14.52 -4.52 4.06
C THR A 237 14.11 -4.24 5.49
N THR A 238 14.40 -3.04 5.99
CA THR A 238 13.98 -2.55 7.30
C THR A 238 13.18 -1.26 7.13
N TYR A 239 12.07 -1.12 7.84
CA TYR A 239 11.21 0.07 7.84
C TYR A 239 10.80 0.40 9.28
N GLU A 240 11.02 1.65 9.68
CA GLU A 240 10.62 2.19 10.98
C GLU A 240 9.78 3.46 10.74
N TYR A 241 8.60 3.54 11.35
CA TYR A 241 7.77 4.74 11.43
C TYR A 241 7.71 5.19 12.88
N GLN A 242 7.89 6.49 13.14
CA GLN A 242 7.72 7.09 14.46
C GLN A 242 6.81 8.32 14.37
N LEU A 243 5.81 8.38 15.26
CA LEU A 243 5.04 9.58 15.54
C LEU A 243 5.86 10.53 16.43
N ASP A 244 6.03 11.79 16.00
CA ASP A 244 6.87 12.78 16.70
C ASP A 244 6.06 13.82 17.48
N SER A 245 4.85 14.17 17.01
CA SER A 245 3.92 15.05 17.73
C SER A 245 2.48 14.87 17.26
N THR A 246 1.49 15.22 18.08
CA THR A 246 0.08 15.30 17.68
C THR A 246 -0.76 16.19 18.59
N SER A 247 -1.82 16.80 18.06
CA SER A 247 -2.81 17.55 18.84
C SER A 247 -3.83 16.66 19.58
N PHE A 248 -3.95 15.37 19.27
CA PHE A 248 -4.99 14.52 19.88
C PHE A 248 -4.76 14.24 21.38
N TRP A 249 -3.55 14.45 21.89
CA TRP A 249 -3.14 14.02 23.24
C TRP A 249 -2.38 15.12 23.98
N THR A 250 -3.05 16.22 24.34
CA THR A 250 -2.37 17.31 25.06
C THR A 250 -1.83 16.87 26.42
N SER A 251 -0.77 17.56 26.89
CA SER A 251 -0.19 17.28 28.20
C SER A 251 -1.13 17.60 29.38
N GLU A 252 -2.19 18.39 29.18
CA GLU A 252 -3.10 18.80 30.27
C GLU A 252 -4.38 17.94 30.35
N GLU A 253 -5.01 17.60 29.21
CA GLU A 253 -6.39 17.07 29.19
C GLU A 253 -6.52 15.58 29.59
N LEU A 254 -5.60 14.71 29.16
CA LEU A 254 -5.66 13.26 29.46
C LEU A 254 -5.66 12.93 30.97
N SER A 255 -5.34 13.90 31.83
CA SER A 255 -5.40 13.77 33.29
C SER A 255 -6.81 13.50 33.83
N GLN A 256 -7.86 13.79 33.05
CA GLN A 256 -9.26 13.66 33.51
C GLN A 256 -9.94 12.33 33.16
N GLN A 257 -9.35 11.51 32.27
CA GLN A 257 -10.07 10.37 31.68
C GLN A 257 -10.10 9.11 32.58
N PHE A 258 -9.31 9.08 33.65
CA PHE A 258 -9.29 7.98 34.63
C PHE A 258 -10.40 8.12 35.70
N SER A 259 -11.68 7.97 35.30
CA SER A 259 -12.80 7.89 36.25
C SER A 259 -14.03 7.15 35.69
N THR A 260 -13.97 5.82 35.67
CA THR A 260 -15.14 4.93 35.50
C THR A 260 -15.11 3.75 36.48
N THR A 261 -15.75 3.93 37.64
CA THR A 261 -16.06 2.82 38.57
C THR A 261 -17.40 3.08 39.27
N SER A 262 -18.47 2.37 38.87
CA SER A 262 -19.41 1.65 39.76
C SER A 262 -20.82 1.44 39.15
N ALA A 263 -21.26 0.17 39.16
CA ALA A 263 -22.63 -0.34 39.36
C ALA A 263 -23.83 0.06 38.44
N LEU A 264 -24.17 -0.87 37.55
CA LEU A 264 -25.44 -1.63 37.49
C LEU A 264 -26.81 -0.95 37.81
N SER A 265 -27.76 -1.06 36.88
CA SER A 265 -29.14 -1.51 37.19
C SER A 265 -29.83 -2.13 35.96
N THR A 266 -30.62 -3.18 36.19
CA THR A 266 -31.49 -3.84 35.20
C THR A 266 -32.83 -3.10 35.04
N VAL A 267 -33.49 -3.22 33.89
CA VAL A 267 -34.97 -3.35 33.74
C VAL A 267 -35.28 -3.86 32.32
N GLU A 268 -36.32 -4.70 32.18
CA GLU A 268 -36.83 -5.24 30.91
C GLU A 268 -38.07 -4.47 30.43
N THR A 269 -38.43 -4.54 29.13
CA THR A 269 -39.77 -4.98 28.63
C THR A 269 -39.96 -4.78 27.11
N SER A 270 -40.53 -5.81 26.49
CA SER A 270 -41.12 -5.96 25.14
C SER A 270 -41.73 -4.75 24.40
N THR A 271 -41.68 -4.76 23.06
CA THR A 271 -42.90 -4.68 22.21
C THR A 271 -42.69 -5.43 20.88
N GLU A 272 -43.74 -6.07 20.36
CA GLU A 272 -43.79 -6.89 19.13
C GLU A 272 -44.55 -6.19 18.00
N LYS A 273 -44.15 -6.36 16.72
CA LYS A 273 -45.13 -6.42 15.60
C LYS A 273 -44.61 -7.06 14.31
N VAL A 274 -45.52 -7.76 13.62
CA VAL A 274 -45.35 -8.46 12.32
C VAL A 274 -46.23 -7.82 11.24
N ILE A 275 -45.74 -7.70 10.01
CA ILE A 275 -46.49 -7.76 8.72
C ILE A 275 -45.60 -8.49 7.68
N ASN A 276 -46.20 -9.10 6.66
CA ASN A 276 -45.64 -10.13 5.78
C ASN A 276 -45.77 -9.75 4.27
N GLU A 277 -45.26 -10.61 3.36
CA GLU A 277 -45.49 -10.65 1.88
C GLU A 277 -44.90 -9.48 1.03
N ASN A 278 -44.28 -9.70 -0.15
CA ASN A 278 -44.63 -10.58 -1.29
C ASN A 278 -43.43 -11.16 -2.10
N GLU A 279 -43.75 -12.14 -2.95
CA GLU A 279 -42.96 -12.74 -4.06
C GLU A 279 -43.72 -12.49 -5.41
N GLU A 280 -43.25 -12.75 -6.64
CA GLU A 280 -42.01 -13.40 -7.13
C GLU A 280 -40.97 -12.33 -7.60
N ASP A 281 -40.38 -12.15 -8.79
CA ASP A 281 -40.39 -12.75 -10.16
C ASP A 281 -38.99 -12.45 -10.79
N PRO A 282 -38.36 -13.33 -11.61
CA PRO A 282 -36.90 -13.26 -11.84
C PRO A 282 -36.43 -12.29 -12.93
N MET A 283 -35.54 -11.35 -12.57
CA MET A 283 -34.60 -10.74 -13.52
C MET A 283 -33.31 -11.55 -13.64
N ILE A 284 -32.78 -11.64 -14.86
CA ILE A 284 -31.55 -12.37 -15.19
C ILE A 284 -30.35 -11.71 -14.47
N PRO A 285 -29.52 -12.46 -13.71
CA PRO A 285 -28.37 -11.89 -13.03
C PRO A 285 -27.34 -11.37 -14.05
N THR A 286 -27.03 -10.08 -13.96
CA THR A 286 -26.05 -9.38 -14.82
C THR A 286 -24.60 -9.79 -14.58
N ASP A 287 -24.35 -10.63 -13.57
CA ASP A 287 -23.04 -10.97 -13.02
C ASP A 287 -22.09 -11.66 -14.01
N TYR A 288 -22.63 -12.23 -15.09
CA TYR A 288 -21.84 -12.83 -16.18
C TYR A 288 -21.47 -11.84 -17.29
N PHE A 289 -22.10 -10.67 -17.38
CA PHE A 289 -21.83 -9.73 -18.47
C PHE A 289 -20.44 -9.08 -18.34
N VAL A 290 -20.07 -8.63 -17.13
CA VAL A 290 -18.78 -7.95 -16.89
C VAL A 290 -17.58 -8.90 -17.07
N PRO A 291 -17.54 -10.14 -16.50
CA PRO A 291 -16.44 -11.07 -16.73
C PRO A 291 -16.28 -11.46 -18.21
N ILE A 292 -17.37 -11.67 -18.94
CA ILE A 292 -17.34 -12.01 -20.37
C ILE A 292 -16.86 -10.81 -21.20
N LEU A 293 -17.27 -9.59 -20.86
CA LEU A 293 -16.80 -8.38 -21.53
C LEU A 293 -15.27 -8.21 -21.36
N ILE A 294 -14.76 -8.40 -20.13
CA ILE A 294 -13.32 -8.33 -19.83
C ILE A 294 -12.54 -9.41 -20.60
N LEU A 295 -13.00 -10.67 -20.58
CA LEU A 295 -12.40 -11.75 -21.37
C LEU A 295 -12.39 -11.45 -22.88
N THR A 296 -13.45 -10.82 -23.39
CA THR A 296 -13.55 -10.43 -24.81
C THR A 296 -12.56 -9.31 -25.15
N ILE A 297 -12.44 -8.28 -24.30
CA ILE A 297 -11.48 -7.18 -24.47
C ILE A 297 -10.04 -7.70 -24.45
N ILE A 298 -9.70 -8.56 -23.47
CA ILE A 298 -8.37 -9.20 -23.39
C ILE A 298 -8.10 -10.03 -24.64
N SER A 299 -9.07 -10.82 -25.11
CA SER A 299 -8.94 -11.64 -26.32
C SER A 299 -8.67 -10.79 -27.56
N ILE A 300 -9.38 -9.67 -27.73
CA ILE A 300 -9.18 -8.71 -28.83
C ILE A 300 -7.76 -8.13 -28.76
N ILE A 301 -7.32 -7.64 -27.59
CA ILE A 301 -5.98 -7.09 -27.39
C ILE A 301 -4.89 -8.12 -27.75
N VAL A 302 -5.03 -9.37 -27.29
CA VAL A 302 -4.08 -10.46 -27.59
C VAL A 302 -4.04 -10.76 -29.08
N ILE A 303 -5.18 -10.83 -29.77
CA ILE A 303 -5.25 -11.04 -31.23
C ILE A 303 -4.57 -9.88 -31.96
N THR A 304 -4.88 -8.62 -31.63
CA THR A 304 -4.28 -7.44 -32.25
C THR A 304 -2.77 -7.39 -32.03
N LEU A 305 -2.26 -7.75 -30.85
CA LEU A 305 -0.82 -7.84 -30.57
C LEU A 305 -0.14 -8.96 -31.38
N ILE A 306 -0.79 -10.10 -31.56
CA ILE A 306 -0.29 -11.20 -32.42
C ILE A 306 -0.23 -10.77 -33.88
N GLU A 307 -1.26 -10.06 -34.38
CA GLU A 307 -1.27 -9.54 -35.74
C GLU A 307 -0.22 -8.45 -35.97
N ILE A 308 -0.06 -7.49 -35.05
CA ILE A 308 1.01 -6.49 -35.08
C ILE A 308 2.38 -7.18 -35.12
N ARG A 309 2.63 -8.17 -34.26
CA ARG A 309 3.89 -8.92 -34.23
C ARG A 309 4.14 -9.70 -35.52
N ARG A 310 3.10 -10.32 -36.10
CA ARG A 310 3.17 -10.97 -37.43
C ARG A 310 3.45 -9.98 -38.56
N ASN A 311 2.87 -8.78 -38.51
CA ASN A 311 3.04 -7.77 -39.55
C ASN A 311 4.43 -7.12 -39.50
N ILE A 312 4.98 -6.92 -38.30
CA ILE A 312 6.40 -6.53 -38.10
C ILE A 312 7.34 -7.63 -38.61
N LEU A 313 7.10 -8.90 -38.25
CA LEU A 313 7.90 -10.03 -38.75
C LEU A 313 7.87 -10.14 -40.28
N ARG A 314 6.71 -9.94 -40.92
CA ARG A 314 6.61 -9.88 -42.39
C ARG A 314 7.43 -8.74 -42.98
N LYS A 315 7.27 -7.52 -42.46
CA LYS A 315 8.02 -6.34 -42.95
C LYS A 315 9.53 -6.50 -42.81
N ASN A 316 9.99 -7.07 -41.70
CA ASN A 316 11.41 -7.34 -41.47
C ASN A 316 11.96 -8.41 -42.43
N HIS A 317 11.16 -9.41 -42.82
CA HIS A 317 11.57 -10.39 -43.83
C HIS A 317 11.67 -9.77 -45.24
N THR A 318 10.65 -9.03 -45.70
CA THR A 318 10.73 -8.34 -47.00
C THR A 318 11.84 -7.29 -47.04
N SER A 319 12.19 -6.69 -45.89
CA SER A 319 13.33 -5.76 -45.78
C SER A 319 14.70 -6.43 -45.90
N GLN A 320 14.79 -7.75 -45.92
CA GLN A 320 16.06 -8.49 -45.93
C GLN A 320 16.37 -9.14 -47.29
N ASP A 321 15.35 -9.42 -48.12
CA ASP A 321 15.55 -9.92 -49.48
C ASP A 321 16.08 -8.82 -50.44
N ASP A 322 15.62 -7.56 -50.26
CA ASP A 322 16.03 -6.38 -51.05
C ASP A 322 17.49 -5.91 -50.83
N ILE A 323 18.25 -6.53 -49.91
CA ILE A 323 19.66 -6.17 -49.62
C ILE A 323 20.63 -7.28 -50.09
N SER A 324 20.35 -7.86 -51.27
CA SER A 324 21.20 -8.88 -51.90
C SER A 324 21.79 -8.48 -53.26
N GLU A 325 21.21 -7.49 -53.97
CA GLU A 325 21.75 -7.00 -55.26
C GLU A 325 22.27 -5.55 -55.18
N SER A 326 23.54 -5.37 -54.78
CA SER A 326 24.43 -4.36 -55.39
C SER A 326 25.86 -4.37 -54.82
N LYS A 327 26.70 -5.30 -55.33
CA LYS A 327 28.07 -5.01 -55.83
C LYS A 327 28.85 -6.30 -56.13
N ASN A 328 29.18 -6.49 -57.40
CA ASN A 328 30.54 -6.80 -57.82
C ASN A 328 30.81 -6.07 -59.14
N LEU A 329 32.01 -5.54 -59.30
CA LEU A 329 32.46 -4.85 -60.52
C LEU A 329 33.49 -5.73 -61.24
N GLU A 330 33.32 -5.83 -62.56
CA GLU A 330 34.37 -5.98 -63.59
C GLU A 330 35.25 -7.25 -63.64
N GLN A 331 35.92 -7.40 -64.80
CA GLN A 331 36.87 -8.44 -65.22
C GLN A 331 36.25 -9.84 -65.49
N SER A 332 36.61 -10.56 -66.57
CA SER A 332 37.54 -10.28 -67.69
C SER A 332 37.03 -10.95 -69.00
N GLU A 333 37.71 -10.67 -70.12
CA GLU A 333 37.85 -11.41 -71.41
C GLU A 333 36.78 -12.46 -71.82
N ILE A 334 36.32 -12.54 -73.08
CA ILE A 334 37.06 -12.52 -74.37
C ILE A 334 36.29 -11.74 -75.44
#